data_AF-A0A482TBA4-F1
#
_entry.id   AF-A0A482TBA4-F1
#
_cell.length_a   1.000
_cell.length_b   1.000
_cell.length_c   1.000
_cell.angle_alpha   90.00
_cell.angle_beta   90.00
_cell.angle_gamma   90.00
#
_symmetry.space_group_name_H-M   'P 1'
#
loop_
_entity.id
_entity.type
_entity.pdbx_description
1 polymer ?
#
loop_
_entity_poly.entity_id
_entity_poly.type
_entity_poly.pdbx_seq_one_letter_code
_entity_poly.pdbx_strand_id
1 'polypeptide(L)'
;MDRVFEALFTRRRRMILFMVKQSSPRPIVDFLPRSAGARNTETELRHDDLPRLASLAYIDWDRAADEVSRGQRFDEIEPMLDLLENHADELPADWPQR
;
A
#
# COMPACT_ATOMS: atom_id res chain seq x y z
N MET A 1 13.52 -4.47 -13.34
CA MET A 1 13.39 -4.58 -11.87
C MET A 1 12.07 -5.28 -11.62
N ASP A 2 12.04 -6.25 -10.72
CA ASP A 2 10.86 -7.10 -10.45
C ASP A 2 9.72 -6.26 -9.83
N ARG A 3 8.49 -6.45 -10.32
CA ARG A 3 7.30 -5.63 -10.01
C ARG A 3 6.93 -5.71 -8.53
N VAL A 4 7.15 -6.88 -7.91
CA VAL A 4 6.91 -7.07 -6.48
C VAL A 4 7.84 -6.19 -5.66
N PHE A 5 9.14 -6.19 -5.98
CA PHE A 5 10.10 -5.32 -5.33
C PHE A 5 9.81 -3.84 -5.59
N GLU A 6 9.38 -3.48 -6.80
CA GLU A 6 8.96 -2.12 -7.10
C GLU A 6 7.79 -1.70 -6.20
N ALA A 7 6.77 -2.55 -6.04
CA ALA A 7 5.61 -2.27 -5.19
C ALA A 7 5.96 -2.15 -3.70
N LEU A 8 6.90 -2.96 -3.20
CA LEU A 8 7.33 -2.95 -1.80
C LEU A 8 8.39 -1.89 -1.46
N PHE A 9 8.87 -1.14 -2.46
CA PHE A 9 10.03 -0.26 -2.31
C PHE A 9 9.84 0.86 -1.29
N THR A 10 8.66 1.50 -1.23
CA THR A 10 8.39 2.60 -0.27
C THR A 10 7.58 2.11 0.93
N ARG A 11 7.86 2.73 2.09
CA ARG A 11 7.10 2.57 3.34
C ARG A 11 5.59 2.68 3.13
N ARG A 12 5.17 3.74 2.43
CA ARG A 12 3.74 4.03 2.21
C ARG A 12 3.07 2.96 1.35
N ARG A 13 3.73 2.50 0.29
CA ARG A 13 3.20 1.40 -0.54
C ARG A 13 3.11 0.07 0.20
N ARG A 14 4.11 -0.27 1.03
CA ARG A 14 4.03 -1.43 1.94
C ARG A 14 2.80 -1.34 2.83
N MET A 15 2.60 -0.20 3.49
CA MET A 15 1.45 0.04 4.37
C MET A 15 0.12 -0.10 3.62
N ILE A 16 -0.02 0.52 2.43
CA ILE A 16 -1.23 0.43 1.60
C ILE A 16 -1.54 -1.02 1.25
N LEU A 17 -0.55 -1.78 0.77
CA LEU A 17 -0.71 -3.18 0.40
C LEU A 17 -1.15 -4.06 1.58
N PHE A 18 -0.55 -3.90 2.75
CA PHE A 18 -0.97 -4.64 3.95
C PHE A 18 -2.39 -4.26 4.40
N MET A 19 -2.77 -2.99 4.32
CA MET A 19 -4.12 -2.56 4.69
C MET A 19 -5.17 -3.12 3.72
N VAL A 20 -4.92 -3.02 2.41
CA VAL A 20 -5.81 -3.55 1.37
C VAL A 20 -5.89 -5.09 1.43
N LYS A 21 -4.80 -5.77 1.81
CA LYS A 21 -4.82 -7.21 2.13
C LYS A 21 -5.81 -7.50 3.26
N GLN A 22 -5.77 -6.76 4.36
CA GLN A 22 -6.62 -7.02 5.52
C GLN A 22 -8.11 -6.77 5.24
N SER A 23 -8.43 -5.73 4.46
CA SER A 23 -9.80 -5.42 4.08
C SER A 23 -9.80 -4.51 2.86
N SER A 24 -10.74 -4.70 1.95
CA SER A 24 -10.95 -3.87 0.77
C SER A 24 -12.41 -3.95 0.31
N PRO A 25 -12.99 -2.88 -0.28
CA PRO A 25 -12.39 -1.57 -0.52
C PRO A 25 -12.14 -0.77 0.78
N ARG A 26 -11.20 0.18 0.74
CA ARG A 26 -10.86 1.09 1.84
C ARG A 26 -10.83 2.55 1.38
N PRO A 27 -11.36 3.49 2.16
CA PRO A 27 -11.32 4.90 1.82
C PRO A 27 -9.89 5.47 1.93
N ILE A 28 -9.56 6.45 1.08
CA ILE A 28 -8.21 7.01 1.02
C ILE A 28 -7.77 7.64 2.35
N VAL A 29 -8.72 8.17 3.11
CA VAL A 29 -8.47 8.76 4.43
C VAL A 29 -7.81 7.79 5.41
N ASP A 30 -8.00 6.48 5.24
CA ASP A 30 -7.37 5.46 6.08
C ASP A 30 -5.84 5.37 5.88
N PHE A 31 -5.35 5.81 4.72
CA PHE A 31 -3.92 5.83 4.39
C PHE A 31 -3.20 7.11 4.83
N LEU A 32 -3.94 8.11 5.31
CA LEU A 32 -3.39 9.41 5.70
C LEU A 32 -2.99 9.44 7.18
N PRO A 33 -1.88 10.12 7.53
CA PRO A 33 -1.49 10.29 8.92
C PRO A 33 -2.52 11.19 9.64
N ARG A 34 -2.85 10.83 10.89
CA ARG A 34 -3.81 11.59 11.72
C ARG A 34 -3.27 12.92 12.28
N SER A 35 -2.01 13.28 12.03
CA SER A 35 -1.35 14.46 12.61
C SER A 35 -1.10 15.59 11.59
N ALA A 36 -0.67 16.77 12.09
CA ALA A 36 -0.38 17.97 11.29
C ALA A 36 0.81 17.76 10.32
N GLY A 37 0.49 17.21 9.15
CA GLY A 37 1.37 16.96 8.00
C GLY A 37 0.63 16.37 6.79
N ALA A 38 -0.72 16.34 6.88
CA ALA A 38 -1.58 15.58 5.98
C ALA A 38 -1.57 16.09 4.53
N ARG A 39 -1.44 17.40 4.28
CA ARG A 39 -1.55 17.96 2.91
C ARG A 39 -0.44 17.50 1.95
N ASN A 40 0.82 17.55 2.38
CA ASN A 40 1.93 17.06 1.54
C ASN A 40 1.84 15.54 1.39
N THR A 41 1.50 14.84 2.46
CA THR A 41 1.35 13.38 2.46
C THR A 41 0.22 12.92 1.54
N GLU A 42 -0.90 13.63 1.50
CA GLU A 42 -2.03 13.34 0.62
C GLU A 42 -1.67 13.59 -0.85
N THR A 43 -0.91 14.66 -1.13
CA THR A 43 -0.43 14.96 -2.47
C THR A 43 0.45 13.81 -2.98
N GLU A 44 1.48 13.42 -2.23
CA GLU A 44 2.35 12.30 -2.61
C GLU A 44 1.59 10.96 -2.71
N LEU A 45 0.62 10.72 -1.81
CA LEU A 45 -0.23 9.52 -1.88
C LEU A 45 -1.00 9.46 -3.22
N ARG A 46 -1.66 10.56 -3.60
CA ARG A 46 -2.51 10.65 -4.79
C ARG A 46 -1.72 10.76 -6.10
N HIS A 47 -0.49 11.28 -6.06
CA HIS A 47 0.31 11.52 -7.26
C HIS A 47 1.46 10.53 -7.47
N ASP A 48 1.93 9.85 -6.41
CA ASP A 48 3.06 8.91 -6.49
C ASP A 48 2.63 7.49 -6.13
N ASP A 49 2.20 7.25 -4.88
CA ASP A 49 2.03 5.89 -4.36
C ASP A 49 0.84 5.15 -5.02
N LEU A 50 -0.35 5.76 -5.05
CA LEU A 50 -1.55 5.15 -5.61
C LEU A 50 -1.45 4.94 -7.13
N PRO A 51 -1.07 5.96 -7.94
CA PRO A 51 -0.85 5.74 -9.37
C PRO A 51 0.17 4.63 -9.64
N ARG A 52 1.23 4.57 -8.85
CA ARG A 52 2.27 3.57 -9.06
C ARG A 52 1.77 2.16 -8.77
N LEU A 53 1.12 1.93 -7.64
CA LEU A 53 0.54 0.62 -7.32
C LEU A 53 -0.56 0.20 -8.31
N ALA A 54 -1.40 1.14 -8.76
CA ALA A 54 -2.44 0.89 -9.75
C ALA A 54 -1.84 0.50 -11.11
N SER A 55 -0.76 1.17 -11.54
CA SER A 55 -0.07 0.82 -12.78
C SER A 55 0.62 -0.55 -12.76
N LEU A 56 0.94 -1.08 -11.57
CA LEU A 56 1.41 -2.44 -11.37
C LEU A 56 0.25 -3.45 -11.28
N ALA A 57 -0.99 -2.95 -11.25
CA ALA A 57 -2.24 -3.69 -11.09
C ALA A 57 -2.37 -4.44 -9.74
N TYR A 58 -1.61 -4.00 -8.73
CA TYR A 58 -1.74 -4.52 -7.37
C TYR A 58 -2.85 -3.84 -6.58
N ILE A 59 -3.28 -2.64 -6.96
CA ILE A 59 -4.50 -2.04 -6.41
C ILE A 59 -5.41 -1.61 -7.56
N ASP A 60 -6.69 -1.51 -7.27
CA ASP A 60 -7.60 -0.67 -8.05
C ASP A 60 -7.90 0.60 -7.24
N TRP A 61 -7.85 1.74 -7.90
CA TRP A 61 -8.03 3.04 -7.27
C TRP A 61 -9.20 3.78 -7.91
N ASP A 62 -10.35 3.74 -7.23
CA ASP A 62 -11.54 4.46 -7.64
C ASP A 62 -11.48 5.90 -7.14
N ARG A 63 -11.19 6.82 -8.07
CA ARG A 63 -11.13 8.26 -7.78
C ARG A 63 -12.49 8.89 -7.52
N ALA A 64 -13.57 8.29 -8.02
CA ALA A 64 -14.92 8.81 -7.82
C ALA A 64 -15.46 8.41 -6.44
N ALA A 65 -15.20 7.17 -6.01
CA ALA A 65 -15.54 6.68 -4.67
C ALA A 65 -14.54 7.13 -3.59
N ASP A 66 -13.35 7.61 -3.98
CA ASP A 66 -12.23 7.92 -3.08
C ASP A 66 -11.77 6.70 -2.26
N GLU A 67 -11.74 5.54 -2.92
CA GLU A 67 -11.46 4.24 -2.31
C GLU A 67 -10.39 3.45 -3.09
N VAL A 68 -9.74 2.53 -2.38
CA VAL A 68 -8.72 1.63 -2.91
C VAL A 68 -9.12 0.19 -2.60
N SER A 69 -9.05 -0.68 -3.59
CA SER A 69 -9.31 -2.11 -3.44
C SER A 69 -8.17 -2.97 -4.00
N ARG A 70 -8.25 -4.29 -3.81
CA ARG A 70 -7.28 -5.24 -4.37
C ARG A 70 -7.36 -5.20 -5.89
N GLY A 71 -6.22 -5.02 -6.56
CA GLY A 71 -6.13 -5.00 -8.01
C GLY A 71 -6.13 -6.41 -8.62
N GLN A 72 -6.29 -6.49 -9.94
CA GLN A 72 -6.34 -7.76 -10.69
C GLN A 72 -5.11 -8.67 -10.53
N ARG A 73 -3.97 -8.15 -10.04
CA ARG A 73 -2.74 -8.92 -9.79
C ARG A 73 -2.40 -9.03 -8.31
N PHE A 74 -3.34 -8.77 -7.41
CA PHE A 74 -3.09 -8.82 -5.98
C PHE A 74 -2.52 -10.18 -5.54
N ASP A 75 -3.05 -11.27 -6.09
CA ASP A 75 -2.62 -12.65 -5.79
C ASP A 75 -1.13 -12.91 -6.10
N GLU A 76 -0.49 -12.10 -6.95
CA GLU A 76 0.95 -12.21 -7.23
C GLU A 76 1.81 -11.65 -6.10
N ILE A 77 1.34 -10.61 -5.39
CA ILE A 77 2.06 -9.98 -4.27
C ILE A 77 1.61 -10.52 -2.91
N GLU A 78 0.39 -11.06 -2.80
CA GLU A 78 -0.18 -11.59 -1.55
C GLU A 78 0.74 -12.62 -0.85
N PRO A 79 1.35 -13.61 -1.55
CA PRO A 79 2.26 -14.56 -0.90
C PRO A 79 3.49 -13.90 -0.26
N MET A 80 3.98 -12.81 -0.85
CA MET A 80 5.08 -12.05 -0.28
C MET A 80 4.64 -11.23 0.93
N LEU A 81 3.43 -10.70 0.92
CA LEU A 81 2.84 -10.05 2.10
C LEU A 81 2.61 -11.05 3.23
N ASP A 82 2.13 -12.28 2.92
CA ASP A 82 2.00 -13.37 3.88
C ASP A 82 3.34 -13.75 4.51
N LEU A 83 4.38 -13.93 3.68
CA LEU A 83 5.72 -14.25 4.18
C LEU A 83 6.24 -13.16 5.14
N LEU A 84 6.09 -11.89 4.77
CA LEU A 84 6.53 -10.78 5.61
C LEU A 84 5.73 -10.65 6.92
N GLU A 85 4.44 -11.00 6.90
CA GLU A 85 3.59 -11.01 8.10
C GLU A 85 3.94 -12.17 9.03
N ASN A 86 4.20 -13.35 8.48
CA ASN A 86 4.55 -14.55 9.23
C ASN A 86 5.94 -14.48 9.89
N HIS A 87 6.86 -13.69 9.31
CA HIS A 87 8.21 -13.48 9.83
C HIS A 87 8.42 -12.06 10.37
N ALA A 88 7.35 -11.41 10.86
CA ALA A 88 7.42 -10.05 11.35
C ALA A 88 8.39 -9.86 12.54
N ASP A 89 8.65 -10.92 13.31
CA ASP A 89 9.60 -10.98 14.42
C ASP A 89 11.08 -10.96 13.97
N GLU A 90 11.37 -11.34 12.73
CA GLU A 90 12.70 -11.29 12.13
C GLU A 90 12.99 -9.93 11.46
N LEU A 91 11.98 -9.09 11.29
CA LEU A 91 12.10 -7.77 10.68
C LEU A 91 12.51 -6.72 11.72
N PRO A 92 13.09 -5.58 11.29
CA PRO A 92 13.35 -4.46 12.19
C PRO A 92 12.09 -4.08 12.99
N ALA A 93 12.24 -3.75 14.28
CA ALA A 93 11.11 -3.45 15.17
C ALA A 93 10.20 -2.30 14.69
N ASP A 94 10.73 -1.45 13.81
CA ASP A 94 10.02 -0.35 13.17
C ASP A 94 9.45 -0.71 11.79
N TRP A 95 9.57 -1.94 11.29
CA TRP A 95 8.94 -2.39 10.04
C TRP A 95 7.43 -2.64 10.20
N PRO A 96 6.58 -2.35 9.20
CA PRO A 96 6.86 -1.69 7.92
C PRO A 96 6.93 -0.17 8.03
N GLN A 97 6.96 0.39 9.23
CA GLN A 97 6.96 1.82 9.53
C GLN A 97 8.33 2.52 9.39
N ARG A 98 9.36 1.82 8.90
CA ARG A 98 10.67 2.36 8.52
C ARG A 98 10.68 2.88 7.08
#